data_AF-A0A3N5VHC4-F1
#
_entry.id   AF-A0A3N5VHC4-F1
#
_cell.length_a   1.000
_cell.length_b   1.000
_cell.length_c   1.000
_cell.angle_alpha   90.00
_cell.angle_beta   90.00
_cell.angle_gamma   90.00
#
_symmetry.space_group_name_H-M   'P 1'
#
loop_
_entity.id
_entity.type
_entity.pdbx_description
1 polymer ?
#
loop_
_entity_poly.entity_id
_entity_poly.type
_entity_poly.pdbx_seq_one_letter_code
_entity_poly.pdbx_strand_id
1 'polypeptide(L)'
;AKGEGPFALFAGTFKYFLEPQFVDINVKIDGKRSSFSVPNVMDVQVESFINPVTGEEQDTKIQLPKGFIWKLAEAAKTKIMRITTPSLNFDDSGKNAFYSVVEYRGP
;
A
#
# COMPACT_ATOMS: atom_id res chain seq x y z
N ALA A 1 7.08 19.63 -6.13
CA ALA A 1 5.89 19.71 -7.00
C ALA A 1 4.75 20.35 -6.23
N LYS A 2 4.10 21.41 -6.75
CA LYS A 2 2.84 21.90 -6.16
C LYS A 2 1.80 20.81 -6.44
N GLY A 3 1.33 20.10 -5.42
CA GLY A 3 0.34 19.04 -5.60
C GLY A 3 -0.97 19.63 -6.10
N GLU A 4 -1.24 19.50 -7.40
CA GLU A 4 -2.52 19.87 -7.99
C GLU A 4 -3.47 18.65 -7.97
N GLY A 5 -4.78 18.90 -7.89
CA GLY A 5 -5.80 17.86 -7.85
C GLY A 5 -6.38 17.58 -6.45
N PRO A 6 -7.04 16.43 -6.24
CA PRO A 6 -7.83 16.15 -5.04
C PRO A 6 -7.02 16.10 -3.73
N PHE A 7 -5.68 16.07 -3.83
CA PHE A 7 -4.77 16.02 -2.68
C PHE A 7 -4.22 17.40 -2.25
N ALA A 8 -4.55 18.48 -2.97
CA ALA A 8 -4.08 19.84 -2.65
C ALA A 8 -4.49 20.28 -1.23
N LEU A 9 -5.63 19.81 -0.73
CA LEU A 9 -6.12 20.08 0.63
C LEU A 9 -5.16 19.59 1.72
N PHE A 10 -4.37 18.54 1.46
CA PHE A 10 -3.43 18.01 2.44
C PHE A 10 -2.12 18.81 2.48
N ALA A 11 -1.85 19.71 1.53
CA ALA A 11 -0.58 20.43 1.48
C ALA A 11 -0.29 21.23 2.77
N GLY A 12 -1.33 21.80 3.40
CA GLY A 12 -1.22 22.53 4.66
C GLY A 12 -1.09 21.65 5.91
N THR A 13 -1.31 20.34 5.81
CA THR A 13 -1.21 19.42 6.97
C THR A 13 0.21 18.91 7.20
N PHE A 14 1.13 19.14 6.26
CA PHE A 14 2.52 18.71 6.37
C PHE A 14 3.39 19.80 7.01
N LYS A 15 4.09 19.45 8.09
CA LYS A 15 5.10 20.34 8.71
C LYS A 15 6.44 20.30 7.98
N TYR A 16 6.80 19.15 7.42
CA TYR A 16 8.06 18.90 6.73
C TYR A 16 7.81 18.14 5.44
N PHE A 17 8.47 18.55 4.36
CA PHE A 17 8.50 17.83 3.09
C PHE A 17 9.90 17.25 2.89
N LEU A 18 9.96 15.95 2.59
CA LEU A 18 11.21 15.30 2.20
C LEU A 18 11.45 15.54 0.71
N GLU A 19 12.72 15.69 0.32
CA GLU A 19 13.10 15.80 -1.09
C GLU A 19 12.81 14.51 -1.85
N PRO A 20 12.31 14.57 -3.11
CA PRO A 20 12.12 13.39 -3.94
C PRO A 20 13.43 12.64 -4.21
N GLN A 21 13.34 11.31 -4.29
CA GLN A 21 14.47 10.44 -4.60
C GLN A 21 14.17 9.62 -5.85
N PHE A 22 15.13 9.52 -6.76
CA PHE A 22 15.06 8.63 -7.92
C PHE A 22 15.82 7.34 -7.58
N VAL A 23 15.08 6.24 -7.46
CA VAL A 23 15.57 4.96 -6.93
C VAL A 23 14.91 3.82 -7.69
N ASP A 24 15.60 2.68 -7.75
CA ASP A 24 15.02 1.46 -8.31
C ASP A 24 13.98 0.88 -7.37
N ILE A 25 12.84 0.49 -7.94
CA ILE A 25 11.76 -0.17 -7.22
C ILE A 25 11.67 -1.61 -7.72
N ASN A 26 11.96 -2.56 -6.83
CA ASN A 26 11.79 -3.97 -7.12
C ASN A 26 10.34 -4.36 -6.82
N VAL A 27 9.59 -4.77 -7.83
CA VAL A 27 8.16 -5.09 -7.69
C VAL A 27 7.89 -6.52 -8.15
N LYS A 28 7.07 -7.24 -7.37
CA LYS A 28 6.42 -8.49 -7.77
C LYS A 28 4.92 -8.33 -7.58
N ILE A 29 4.16 -8.40 -8.67
CA ILE A 29 2.69 -8.33 -8.65
C ILE A 29 2.15 -9.75 -8.69
N ASP A 30 1.48 -10.17 -7.62
CA ASP A 30 0.98 -11.53 -7.39
C ASP A 30 -0.21 -11.51 -6.42
N GLY A 31 -1.23 -10.69 -6.72
CA GLY A 31 -2.43 -10.55 -5.88
C GLY A 31 -2.12 -10.22 -4.42
N LYS A 32 -2.73 -10.95 -3.49
CA LYS A 32 -2.47 -10.86 -2.04
C LYS A 32 -1.07 -11.35 -1.61
N ARG A 33 -0.23 -11.81 -2.55
CA ARG A 33 1.18 -12.18 -2.33
C ARG A 33 2.15 -11.23 -3.04
N SER A 34 1.66 -10.07 -3.45
CA SER A 34 2.49 -9.02 -4.05
C SER A 34 3.51 -8.48 -3.05
N SER A 35 4.63 -8.00 -3.56
CA SER A 35 5.67 -7.35 -2.77
C SER A 35 6.31 -6.22 -3.56
N PHE A 36 6.82 -5.24 -2.85
CA PHE A 36 7.70 -4.24 -3.42
C PHE A 36 8.75 -3.80 -2.41
N SER A 37 9.93 -3.43 -2.90
CA SER A 37 11.01 -2.93 -2.06
C SER A 37 11.83 -1.88 -2.79
N VAL A 38 12.42 -1.01 -1.99
CA VAL A 38 13.41 -0.02 -2.41
C VAL A 38 14.62 -0.20 -1.50
N PRO A 39 15.79 -0.58 -2.03
CA PRO A 39 16.98 -0.83 -1.21
C PRO A 39 17.28 0.32 -0.25
N ASN A 40 17.50 0.00 1.03
CA ASN A 40 17.78 0.95 2.11
C ASN A 40 16.67 1.97 2.43
N VAL A 41 15.48 1.85 1.82
CA VAL A 41 14.34 2.76 2.08
C VAL A 41 13.19 1.99 2.70
N MET A 42 12.69 0.95 2.01
CA MET A 42 11.52 0.21 2.46
C MET A 42 11.44 -1.22 1.91
N ASP A 43 10.72 -2.08 2.65
CA ASP A 43 10.33 -3.42 2.23
C ASP A 43 8.86 -3.66 2.61
N VAL A 44 8.08 -4.12 1.63
CA VAL A 44 6.66 -4.42 1.79
C VAL A 44 6.36 -5.76 1.14
N GLN A 45 5.74 -6.64 1.93
CA GLN A 45 5.25 -7.95 1.48
C GLN A 45 3.84 -8.13 1.99
N VAL A 46 2.95 -8.61 1.14
CA VAL A 46 1.54 -8.86 1.48
C VAL A 46 1.31 -10.37 1.62
N GLU A 47 0.41 -10.76 2.51
CA GLU A 47 -0.07 -12.12 2.65
C GLU A 47 -1.57 -12.18 2.93
N SER A 48 -2.20 -13.33 2.63
CA SER A 48 -3.59 -13.60 3.00
C SER A 48 -3.79 -13.56 4.52
N PHE A 49 -5.00 -13.18 4.95
CA PHE A 49 -5.44 -13.50 6.31
C PHE A 49 -5.56 -15.01 6.47
N ILE A 50 -5.33 -15.49 7.69
CA ILE A 50 -5.54 -16.89 8.06
C ILE A 50 -6.74 -16.96 9.00
N ASN A 51 -7.66 -17.88 8.72
CA ASN A 51 -8.76 -18.17 9.62
C ASN A 51 -8.18 -18.79 10.91
N PRO A 52 -8.38 -18.17 12.09
CA PRO A 52 -7.77 -18.65 13.33
C PRO A 52 -8.32 -19.98 13.83
N VAL A 53 -9.45 -20.45 13.28
CA VAL A 53 -10.10 -21.71 13.66
C VAL A 53 -9.67 -22.84 12.73
N THR A 54 -9.69 -22.62 11.41
CA THR A 54 -9.39 -23.69 10.43
C THR A 54 -7.92 -23.73 10.01
N GLY A 55 -7.18 -22.63 10.17
CA GLY A 55 -5.81 -22.48 9.67
C GLY A 55 -5.72 -22.27 8.15
N GLU A 56 -6.86 -22.21 7.45
CA GLU A 56 -6.91 -21.98 6.01
C GLU A 56 -6.81 -20.49 5.68
N GLU A 57 -6.47 -20.17 4.42
CA GLU A 57 -6.50 -18.80 3.95
C GLU A 57 -7.92 -18.26 3.93
N GLN A 58 -8.08 -17.04 4.45
CA GLN A 58 -9.32 -16.31 4.41
C GLN A 58 -9.34 -15.36 3.22
N ASP A 59 -10.19 -15.67 2.25
CA ASP A 59 -10.47 -14.81 1.10
C ASP A 59 -11.60 -13.84 1.44
N THR A 60 -11.25 -12.56 1.58
CA THR A 60 -12.23 -11.48 1.82
C THR A 60 -12.14 -10.47 0.70
N LYS A 61 -13.29 -10.16 0.08
CA LYS A 61 -13.39 -9.16 -0.99
C LYS A 61 -14.26 -8.00 -0.53
N ILE A 62 -13.80 -6.78 -0.78
CA ILE A 62 -14.56 -5.55 -0.57
C ILE A 62 -15.00 -5.05 -1.94
N GLN A 63 -16.32 -4.97 -2.13
CA GLN A 63 -16.91 -4.43 -3.34
C GLN A 63 -17.54 -3.07 -3.04
N LEU A 64 -17.09 -2.06 -3.77
CA LEU A 64 -17.60 -0.68 -3.72
C LEU A 64 -18.06 -0.31 -5.13
N PRO A 65 -19.31 -0.60 -5.54
CA PRO A 65 -19.75 -0.41 -6.93
C PRO A 65 -19.56 1.02 -7.46
N LYS A 66 -19.72 2.01 -6.57
CA LYS A 66 -19.48 3.44 -6.83
C LYS A 66 -18.23 3.97 -6.11
N GLY A 67 -17.28 3.09 -5.81
CA GLY A 67 -16.05 3.41 -5.09
C GLY A 67 -15.16 4.38 -5.86
N PHE A 68 -14.47 5.24 -5.11
CA PHE A 68 -13.60 6.26 -5.67
C PHE A 68 -12.20 5.71 -6.01
N ILE A 69 -11.55 5.00 -5.07
CA ILE A 69 -10.19 4.48 -5.26
C ILE A 69 -10.20 3.14 -6.01
N TRP A 70 -11.12 2.24 -5.65
CA TRP A 70 -11.32 0.95 -6.30
C TRP A 70 -12.80 0.55 -6.30
N LYS A 71 -13.17 -0.35 -7.21
CA LYS A 71 -14.49 -0.99 -7.24
C LYS A 71 -14.51 -2.37 -6.60
N LEU A 72 -13.39 -3.10 -6.68
CA LEU A 72 -13.21 -4.40 -6.06
C LEU A 72 -11.79 -4.48 -5.51
N ALA A 73 -11.65 -4.83 -4.24
CA ALA A 73 -10.37 -5.08 -3.60
C ALA A 73 -10.41 -6.39 -2.83
N GLU A 74 -9.27 -7.08 -2.79
CA GLU A 74 -9.03 -8.22 -1.93
C GLU A 74 -8.38 -7.73 -0.63
N ALA A 75 -8.99 -8.05 0.50
CA ALA A 75 -8.44 -7.73 1.81
C ALA A 75 -7.33 -8.74 2.16
N ALA A 76 -6.23 -8.20 2.68
CA ALA A 76 -5.03 -8.93 3.03
C ALA A 76 -4.37 -8.25 4.24
N LYS A 77 -3.19 -8.73 4.62
CA LYS A 77 -2.36 -8.05 5.60
C LYS A 77 -0.94 -7.91 5.10
N THR A 78 -0.22 -6.95 5.66
CA THR A 78 1.22 -6.89 5.48
C THR A 78 1.83 -8.05 6.25
N LYS A 79 2.66 -8.84 5.57
CA LYS A 79 3.65 -9.71 6.23
C LYS A 79 4.82 -8.88 6.73
N ILE A 80 5.27 -7.97 5.86
CA ILE A 80 6.30 -6.96 6.15
C ILE A 80 5.76 -5.62 5.65
N MET A 81 5.91 -4.58 6.46
CA MET A 81 5.83 -3.19 6.02
C MET A 81 6.76 -2.38 6.88
N ARG A 82 7.92 -2.02 6.32
CA ARG A 82 8.95 -1.28 7.06
C ARG A 82 9.48 -0.15 6.22
N ILE A 83 9.59 1.02 6.82
CA ILE A 83 10.39 2.14 6.32
C ILE A 83 11.53 2.37 7.30
N THR A 84 12.75 2.49 6.78
CA THR A 84 13.97 2.50 7.62
C THR A 84 14.84 3.75 7.44
N THR A 85 14.29 4.80 6.85
CA THR A 85 15.04 6.05 6.60
C THR A 85 15.24 6.84 7.90
N PRO A 86 16.32 7.65 8.02
CA PRO A 86 16.52 8.48 9.21
C PRO A 86 15.39 9.48 9.49
N SER A 87 14.77 10.01 8.44
CA SER A 87 13.73 11.04 8.54
C SER A 87 12.30 10.48 8.66
N LEU A 88 12.10 9.20 8.35
CA LEU A 88 10.83 8.50 8.43
C LEU A 88 11.09 7.00 8.67
N ASN A 89 10.70 6.52 9.85
CA ASN A 89 10.91 5.13 10.25
C ASN A 89 9.67 4.60 10.98
N PHE A 90 9.13 3.48 10.51
CA PHE A 90 8.07 2.76 11.19
C PHE A 90 7.99 1.30 10.69
N ASP A 91 7.36 0.45 11.51
CA ASP A 91 7.05 -0.94 11.21
C ASP A 91 5.55 -1.18 11.37
N ASP A 92 4.86 -1.34 10.25
CA ASP A 92 3.43 -1.69 10.17
C ASP A 92 3.26 -3.11 9.63
N SER A 93 4.16 -4.02 9.97
CA SER A 93 4.00 -5.45 9.69
C SER A 93 2.81 -6.02 10.46
N GLY A 94 2.08 -6.94 9.84
CA GLY A 94 0.88 -7.55 10.40
C GLY A 94 -0.38 -6.69 10.33
N LYS A 95 -0.31 -5.48 9.74
CA LYS A 95 -1.42 -4.54 9.63
C LYS A 95 -2.24 -4.79 8.37
N ASN A 96 -3.41 -4.17 8.32
CA ASN A 96 -4.35 -4.35 7.22
C ASN A 96 -3.78 -3.84 5.87
N ALA A 97 -4.06 -4.57 4.80
CA ALA A 97 -3.65 -4.24 3.43
C ALA A 97 -4.77 -4.58 2.44
N PHE A 98 -4.74 -3.95 1.27
CA PHE A 98 -5.68 -4.22 0.19
C PHE A 98 -4.94 -4.36 -1.13
N TYR A 99 -5.31 -5.39 -1.91
CA TYR A 99 -4.91 -5.53 -3.30
C TYR A 99 -6.09 -5.21 -4.21
N SER A 100 -5.87 -4.38 -5.23
CA SER A 100 -6.89 -4.09 -6.24
C SER A 100 -6.23 -3.77 -7.57
N VAL A 101 -6.87 -4.19 -8.65
CA VAL A 101 -6.57 -3.71 -10.00
C VAL A 101 -7.44 -2.49 -10.26
N VAL A 102 -6.78 -1.33 -10.39
CA VAL A 102 -7.46 -0.06 -10.64
C VAL A 102 -7.22 0.35 -12.08
N GLU A 103 -8.30 0.56 -12.83
CA GLU A 103 -8.24 1.21 -14.14
C GLU A 103 -8.16 2.72 -13.94
N TYR A 104 -6.97 3.28 -14.05
CA TYR A 104 -6.81 4.72 -14.08
C TYR A 104 -7.02 5.25 -15.50
N ARG A 105 -8.05 6.08 -15.67
CA ARG A 105 -8.21 6.95 -16.83
C ARG A 105 -8.01 8.36 -16.31
N GLY A 106 -6.82 8.90 -16.50
CA GLY A 106 -6.51 10.29 -16.13
C GLY A 106 -7.37 11.28 -16.91
N PRO A 107 -7.19 12.59 -16.67
CA PRO A 107 -7.39 13.54 -17.76
C PRO A 107 -6.53 13.17 -18.99
#